data_AF-A0A3D3GAB0-F1
#
_entry.id   AF-A0A3D3GAB0-F1
#
_cell.length_a   1.000
_cell.length_b   1.000
_cell.length_c   1.000
_cell.angle_alpha   90.00
_cell.angle_beta   90.00
_cell.angle_gamma   90.00
#
_symmetry.space_group_name_H-M   'P 1'
#
loop_
_entity.id
_entity.type
_entity.pdbx_description
1 polymer ?
#
loop_
_entity_poly.entity_id
_entity_poly.type
_entity_poly.pdbx_seq_one_letter_code
_entity_poly.pdbx_strand_id
1 'polypeptide(L)'
;MKIYTKRGDQGSTGLLAGASVFKDHPRIRTYGTFDELNAVLGFALAEVIPDMKLEKNLQRVQSELFQLGSELATPAGKAPPIRPLDAEQVQALEIEIDEMQAVLKPLEHFILPGGARLTAALHLARTVCRRAERELVALHHDEPVRAIVLEYVNRLGDYFFVCARYSNKLLGQEDTLWVPR
;
A
#
# COMPACT_ATOMS: atom_id res chain seq x y z
N MET A 1 -22.93 -14.25 -10.87
CA MET A 1 -23.16 -12.80 -11.15
C MET A 1 -22.30 -12.43 -12.36
N LYS A 2 -22.82 -11.68 -13.36
CA LYS A 2 -21.98 -11.23 -14.49
C LYS A 2 -21.08 -10.09 -14.01
N ILE A 3 -19.79 -10.15 -14.34
CA ILE A 3 -18.81 -9.13 -13.95
C ILE A 3 -19.00 -7.86 -14.80
N TYR A 4 -19.23 -7.98 -16.11
CA TYR A 4 -19.47 -6.83 -16.98
C TYR A 4 -20.96 -6.45 -17.02
N THR A 5 -21.26 -5.15 -16.89
CA THR A 5 -22.62 -4.60 -16.89
C THR A 5 -22.88 -3.54 -17.97
N LYS A 6 -21.84 -3.06 -18.65
CA LYS A 6 -21.86 -1.95 -19.62
C LYS A 6 -22.27 -0.57 -19.08
N ARG A 7 -22.61 -0.46 -17.78
CA ARG A 7 -23.01 0.82 -17.15
C ARG A 7 -21.91 1.87 -17.14
N GLY A 8 -20.64 1.44 -17.20
CA GLY A 8 -19.49 2.34 -17.20
C GLY A 8 -18.90 2.63 -18.57
N ASP A 9 -19.56 2.23 -19.66
CA ASP A 9 -19.04 2.39 -21.03
C ASP A 9 -18.97 3.87 -21.46
N GLN A 10 -19.79 4.74 -20.84
CA GLN A 10 -19.76 6.19 -21.04
C GLN A 10 -18.75 6.91 -20.12
N GLY A 11 -17.87 6.17 -19.45
CA GLY A 11 -16.81 6.74 -18.62
C GLY A 11 -17.20 7.06 -17.18
N SER A 12 -18.43 6.77 -16.76
CA SER A 12 -18.89 6.94 -15.37
C SER A 12 -18.85 5.66 -14.54
N THR A 13 -18.91 5.78 -13.22
CA THR A 13 -19.02 4.68 -12.27
C THR A 13 -19.73 5.13 -10.99
N GLY A 14 -20.34 4.18 -10.27
CA GLY A 14 -20.99 4.46 -8.98
C GLY A 14 -20.01 4.33 -7.81
N LEU A 15 -20.10 5.24 -6.85
CA LEU A 15 -19.43 5.11 -5.54
C LEU A 15 -20.20 4.16 -4.62
N LEU A 16 -19.52 3.65 -3.58
CA LEU A 16 -20.13 2.78 -2.58
C LEU A 16 -21.26 3.54 -1.87
N ALA A 17 -22.50 3.10 -2.07
CA ALA A 17 -23.71 3.76 -1.56
C ALA A 17 -23.98 5.18 -2.08
N GLY A 18 -23.45 5.60 -3.23
CA GLY A 18 -23.43 7.02 -3.61
C GLY A 18 -23.86 7.38 -5.02
N ALA A 19 -23.51 8.62 -5.36
CA ALA A 19 -23.67 9.23 -6.67
C ALA A 19 -22.79 8.55 -7.73
N SER A 20 -23.15 8.76 -8.99
CA SER A 20 -22.30 8.42 -10.14
C SER A 20 -21.30 9.55 -10.37
N VAL A 21 -20.04 9.19 -10.56
CA VAL A 21 -18.95 10.12 -10.91
C VAL A 21 -18.23 9.62 -12.16
N PHE A 22 -17.46 10.49 -12.82
CA PHE A 22 -16.58 10.06 -13.90
C PHE A 22 -15.38 9.26 -13.36
N LYS A 23 -14.86 8.33 -14.16
CA LYS A 23 -13.76 7.42 -13.76
C LYS A 23 -12.44 8.13 -13.51
N ASP A 24 -12.28 9.37 -13.97
CA ASP A 24 -11.11 10.22 -13.74
C ASP A 24 -11.23 11.08 -12.47
N HIS A 25 -12.37 11.04 -11.78
CA HIS A 25 -12.61 11.77 -10.54
C HIS A 25 -11.53 11.45 -9.48
N PRO A 26 -11.02 12.44 -8.72
CA PRO A 26 -9.91 12.25 -7.77
C PRO A 26 -10.10 11.08 -6.81
N ARG A 27 -11.31 10.93 -6.26
CA ARG A 27 -11.68 9.79 -5.40
C ARG A 27 -11.51 8.43 -6.09
N ILE A 28 -11.95 8.27 -7.34
CA ILE A 28 -11.81 7.03 -8.13
C ILE A 28 -10.34 6.72 -8.35
N ARG A 29 -9.57 7.72 -8.78
CA ARG A 29 -8.13 7.60 -9.00
C ARG A 29 -7.40 7.18 -7.73
N THR A 30 -7.77 7.75 -6.59
CA THR A 30 -7.14 7.48 -5.29
C THR A 30 -7.28 6.00 -4.90
N TYR A 31 -8.51 5.51 -4.72
CA TYR A 31 -8.69 4.10 -4.32
C TYR A 31 -8.29 3.12 -5.43
N GLY A 32 -8.37 3.52 -6.70
CA GLY A 32 -7.85 2.73 -7.82
C GLY A 32 -6.32 2.58 -7.78
N THR A 33 -5.59 3.59 -7.32
CA THR A 33 -4.13 3.50 -7.13
C THR A 33 -3.78 2.62 -5.93
N PHE A 34 -4.63 2.56 -4.90
CA PHE A 34 -4.49 1.58 -3.82
C PHE A 34 -4.82 0.15 -4.27
N ASP A 35 -5.75 -0.04 -5.19
CA ASP A 35 -5.99 -1.35 -5.83
C ASP A 35 -4.78 -1.79 -6.65
N GLU A 36 -4.12 -0.87 -7.37
CA GLU A 36 -2.86 -1.15 -8.05
C GLU A 36 -1.74 -1.53 -7.05
N LEU A 37 -1.61 -0.81 -5.94
CA LEU A 37 -0.68 -1.19 -4.86
C LEU A 37 -0.98 -2.60 -4.34
N ASN A 38 -2.26 -2.92 -4.16
CA ASN A 38 -2.71 -4.21 -3.64
C ASN A 38 -2.36 -5.37 -4.61
N ALA A 39 -2.49 -5.13 -5.92
CA ALA A 39 -2.07 -6.06 -6.96
C ALA A 39 -0.54 -6.25 -6.97
N VAL A 40 0.24 -5.17 -6.81
CA VAL A 40 1.71 -5.25 -6.69
C VAL A 40 2.13 -6.04 -5.45
N LEU A 41 1.45 -5.83 -4.32
CA LEU A 41 1.69 -6.62 -3.11
C LEU A 41 1.32 -8.10 -3.34
N GLY A 42 0.26 -8.39 -4.09
CA GLY A 42 -0.07 -9.75 -4.52
C GLY A 42 1.03 -10.40 -5.37
N PHE A 43 1.69 -9.63 -6.23
CA PHE A 43 2.86 -10.12 -6.97
C PHE A 43 4.04 -10.42 -6.04
N ALA A 44 4.30 -9.56 -5.04
CA ALA A 44 5.33 -9.84 -4.03
C ALA A 44 5.03 -11.09 -3.20
N LEU A 45 3.77 -11.28 -2.79
CA LEU A 45 3.29 -12.44 -2.04
C LEU A 45 3.35 -13.77 -2.83
N ALA A 46 3.44 -13.71 -4.15
CA ALA A 46 3.60 -14.88 -5.00
C ALA A 46 5.05 -15.38 -5.11
N GLU A 47 6.02 -14.57 -4.66
CA GLU A 47 7.43 -14.95 -4.62
C GLU A 47 7.72 -15.78 -3.35
N VAL A 48 8.89 -16.44 -3.30
CA VAL A 48 9.29 -17.21 -2.12
C VAL A 48 9.64 -16.26 -0.97
N ILE A 49 8.89 -16.37 0.13
CA ILE A 49 9.11 -15.62 1.37
C ILE A 49 9.65 -16.59 2.43
N PRO A 50 10.95 -16.52 2.81
CA PRO A 50 11.54 -17.48 3.75
C PRO A 50 11.03 -17.39 5.18
N ASP A 51 10.41 -16.26 5.55
CA ASP A 51 9.94 -15.98 6.90
C ASP A 51 8.40 -15.96 6.95
N MET A 52 7.82 -16.93 7.66
CA MET A 52 6.36 -17.06 7.79
C MET A 52 5.72 -15.86 8.51
N LYS A 53 6.46 -15.17 9.40
CA LYS A 53 5.93 -13.99 10.08
C LYS A 53 5.77 -12.84 9.09
N LEU A 54 6.81 -12.55 8.29
CA LEU A 54 6.76 -11.56 7.21
C LEU A 54 5.63 -11.86 6.21
N GLU A 55 5.48 -13.10 5.76
CA GLU A 55 4.40 -13.49 4.85
C GLU A 55 3.01 -13.16 5.42
N LYS A 56 2.76 -13.55 6.68
CA LYS A 56 1.49 -13.25 7.36
C LYS A 56 1.25 -11.75 7.52
N ASN A 57 2.30 -11.00 7.83
CA ASN A 57 2.20 -9.55 7.98
C ASN A 57 1.87 -8.88 6.63
N LEU A 58 2.50 -9.30 5.53
CA LEU A 58 2.18 -8.81 4.19
C LEU A 58 0.77 -9.19 3.75
N GLN A 59 0.29 -10.39 4.09
CA GLN A 59 -1.12 -10.78 3.85
C GLN A 59 -2.11 -9.93 4.66
N ARG A 60 -1.76 -9.61 5.92
CA ARG A 60 -2.53 -8.66 6.75
C ARG A 60 -2.61 -7.29 6.07
N VAL A 61 -1.48 -6.74 5.62
CA VAL A 61 -1.43 -5.47 4.88
C VAL A 61 -2.26 -5.53 3.59
N GLN A 62 -2.24 -6.65 2.86
CA GLN A 62 -3.06 -6.85 1.66
C GLN A 62 -4.57 -6.74 1.97
N SER A 63 -5.00 -7.28 3.11
CA SER A 63 -6.37 -7.14 3.60
C SER A 63 -6.70 -5.71 4.06
N GLU A 64 -5.77 -5.04 4.73
CA GLU A 64 -5.91 -3.65 5.16
C GLU A 64 -6.03 -2.67 3.98
N LEU A 65 -5.34 -2.93 2.87
CA LEU A 65 -5.53 -2.15 1.63
C LEU A 65 -6.95 -2.27 1.05
N PHE A 66 -7.63 -3.40 1.23
CA PHE A 66 -9.05 -3.52 0.89
C PHE A 66 -9.94 -2.71 1.84
N GLN A 67 -9.63 -2.70 3.14
CA GLN A 67 -10.36 -1.88 4.12
C GLN A 67 -10.24 -0.39 3.78
N LEU A 68 -9.00 0.05 3.48
CA LEU A 68 -8.69 1.40 3.02
C LEU A 68 -9.45 1.76 1.74
N GLY A 69 -9.43 0.89 0.73
CA GLY A 69 -10.18 1.10 -0.51
C GLY A 69 -11.68 1.21 -0.28
N SER A 70 -12.25 0.39 0.61
CA SER A 70 -13.68 0.45 0.97
C SER A 70 -14.04 1.75 1.67
N GLU A 71 -13.18 2.25 2.56
CA GLU A 71 -13.37 3.52 3.23
C GLU A 71 -13.32 4.68 2.23
N LEU A 72 -12.30 4.72 1.37
CA LEU A 72 -12.13 5.78 0.37
C LEU A 72 -13.23 5.78 -0.71
N ALA A 73 -13.79 4.62 -1.03
CA ALA A 73 -14.93 4.49 -1.93
C ALA A 73 -16.26 4.95 -1.31
N THR A 74 -16.30 5.14 0.02
CA THR A 74 -17.50 5.55 0.75
C THR A 74 -17.57 7.08 0.86
N PRO A 75 -18.64 7.74 0.38
CA PRO A 75 -18.81 9.18 0.50
C PRO A 75 -18.88 9.65 1.96
N ALA A 76 -18.51 10.91 2.20
CA ALA A 76 -18.62 11.54 3.51
C ALA A 76 -20.04 11.42 4.11
N GLY A 77 -20.11 11.16 5.42
CA GLY A 77 -21.38 11.00 6.14
C GLY A 77 -22.04 9.61 6.01
N LYS A 78 -21.41 8.65 5.31
CA LYS A 78 -21.87 7.25 5.26
C LYS A 78 -20.88 6.33 5.96
N ALA A 79 -21.40 5.25 6.55
CA ALA A 79 -20.56 4.21 7.13
C ALA A 79 -20.08 3.26 6.01
N PRO A 80 -18.78 2.94 5.93
CA PRO A 80 -18.30 1.92 5.01
C PRO A 80 -18.79 0.53 5.44
N PRO A 81 -18.97 -0.40 4.49
CA PRO A 81 -19.44 -1.75 4.77
C PRO A 81 -18.36 -2.64 5.42
N ILE A 82 -17.10 -2.25 5.29
CA ILE A 82 -15.96 -2.90 5.92
C ILE A 82 -15.46 -2.01 7.06
N ARG A 83 -15.00 -2.63 8.16
CA ARG A 83 -14.39 -1.91 9.29
C ARG A 83 -13.26 -1.02 8.77
N PRO A 84 -13.30 0.30 9.03
CA PRO A 84 -12.22 1.22 8.67
C PRO A 84 -10.94 0.92 9.45
N LEU A 85 -9.81 1.44 8.95
CA LEU A 85 -8.56 1.44 9.69
C LEU A 85 -8.68 2.26 11.00
N ASP A 86 -7.90 1.87 11.99
CA ASP A 86 -7.73 2.48 13.29
C ASP A 86 -6.24 2.55 13.68
N ALA A 87 -5.98 3.06 14.88
CA ALA A 87 -4.61 3.27 15.38
C ALA A 87 -3.81 1.97 15.54
N GLU A 88 -4.48 0.83 15.72
CA GLU A 88 -3.81 -0.45 15.94
C GLU A 88 -3.04 -0.89 14.69
N GLN A 89 -3.56 -0.61 13.49
CA GLN A 89 -2.85 -0.98 12.25
C GLN A 89 -1.62 -0.10 12.02
N VAL A 90 -1.64 1.17 12.39
CA VAL A 90 -0.44 2.03 12.33
C VAL A 90 0.63 1.53 13.30
N GLN A 91 0.24 1.25 14.54
CA GLN A 91 1.14 0.72 15.56
C GLN A 91 1.72 -0.63 15.15
N ALA A 92 0.93 -1.50 14.51
CA ALA A 92 1.42 -2.77 13.99
C ALA A 92 2.54 -2.59 12.95
N LEU A 93 2.40 -1.63 12.03
CA LEU A 93 3.46 -1.31 11.06
C LEU A 93 4.73 -0.81 11.75
N GLU A 94 4.60 0.06 12.74
CA GLU A 94 5.72 0.61 13.51
C GLU A 94 6.49 -0.47 14.27
N ILE A 95 5.77 -1.33 15.01
CA ILE A 95 6.37 -2.46 15.74
C ILE A 95 7.13 -3.39 14.79
N GLU A 96 6.53 -3.74 13.65
CA GLU A 96 7.15 -4.62 12.68
C GLU A 96 8.38 -3.98 11.99
N ILE A 97 8.32 -2.67 11.72
CA ILE A 97 9.49 -1.90 11.25
C ILE A 97 10.63 -2.02 12.26
N ASP A 98 10.37 -1.74 13.53
CA ASP A 98 11.38 -1.74 14.59
C ASP A 98 12.00 -3.14 14.75
N GLU A 99 11.19 -4.19 14.76
CA GLU A 99 11.65 -5.58 14.83
C GLU A 99 12.57 -5.97 13.67
N MET A 100 12.21 -5.62 12.43
CA MET A 100 13.03 -5.89 11.25
C MET A 100 14.31 -5.04 11.26
N GLN A 101 14.22 -3.76 11.66
CA GLN A 101 15.37 -2.87 11.72
C GLN A 101 16.40 -3.33 12.76
N ALA A 102 15.97 -3.88 13.90
CA ALA A 102 16.86 -4.36 14.95
C ALA A 102 17.85 -5.45 14.49
N VAL A 103 17.52 -6.19 13.41
CA VAL A 103 18.37 -7.23 12.85
C VAL A 103 19.04 -6.84 11.53
N LEU A 104 18.74 -5.67 10.98
CA LEU A 104 19.35 -5.16 9.75
C LEU A 104 20.67 -4.44 10.06
N LYS A 105 21.60 -4.48 9.10
CA LYS A 105 22.77 -3.58 9.16
C LYS A 105 22.27 -2.13 9.07
N PRO A 106 22.81 -1.19 9.87
CA PRO A 106 22.49 0.23 9.76
C PRO A 106 22.64 0.72 8.31
N LEU A 107 21.72 1.58 7.87
CA LEU A 107 21.75 2.14 6.53
C LEU A 107 22.57 3.43 6.55
N GLU A 108 23.83 3.33 6.14
CA GLU A 108 24.73 4.50 6.10
C GLU A 108 24.65 5.24 4.76
N HIS A 109 24.22 4.56 3.69
CA HIS A 109 24.18 5.08 2.32
C HIS A 109 22.84 4.76 1.65
N PHE A 110 22.48 5.52 0.61
CA PHE A 110 21.34 5.16 -0.22
C PHE A 110 21.55 3.79 -0.88
N ILE A 111 20.46 3.06 -1.07
CA ILE A 111 20.46 1.77 -1.76
C ILE A 111 19.70 1.88 -3.07
N LEU A 112 20.16 1.15 -4.07
CA LEU A 112 19.42 0.96 -5.31
C LEU A 112 18.22 0.04 -5.03
N PRO A 113 17.01 0.40 -5.47
CA PRO A 113 15.84 -0.44 -5.31
C PRO A 113 15.95 -1.68 -6.19
N GLY A 114 16.38 -2.80 -5.61
CA GLY A 114 16.63 -4.06 -6.33
C GLY A 114 17.06 -5.16 -5.38
N GLY A 115 17.73 -6.19 -5.92
CA GLY A 115 18.12 -7.39 -5.18
C GLY A 115 17.34 -8.61 -5.68
N ALA A 116 16.94 -9.49 -4.77
CA ALA A 116 16.10 -10.64 -5.12
C ALA A 116 14.73 -10.21 -5.67
N ARG A 117 14.03 -11.12 -6.35
CA ARG A 117 12.71 -10.86 -6.95
C ARG A 117 11.70 -10.30 -5.94
N LEU A 118 11.59 -10.93 -4.77
CA LEU A 118 10.76 -10.45 -3.66
C LEU A 118 11.14 -9.03 -3.24
N THR A 119 12.43 -8.74 -3.07
CA THR A 119 12.92 -7.43 -2.67
C THR A 119 12.61 -6.35 -3.69
N ALA A 120 12.84 -6.63 -4.98
CA ALA A 120 12.50 -5.72 -6.06
C ALA A 120 10.98 -5.45 -6.12
N ALA A 121 10.16 -6.48 -5.91
CA ALA A 121 8.70 -6.35 -5.84
C ALA A 121 8.26 -5.49 -4.65
N LEU A 122 8.86 -5.64 -3.48
CA LEU A 122 8.58 -4.80 -2.30
C LEU A 122 9.03 -3.35 -2.49
N HIS A 123 10.16 -3.11 -3.17
CA HIS A 123 10.54 -1.77 -3.57
C HIS A 123 9.58 -1.17 -4.61
N LEU A 124 9.02 -1.97 -5.52
CA LEU A 124 7.96 -1.53 -6.41
C LEU A 124 6.71 -1.15 -5.61
N ALA A 125 6.26 -2.01 -4.68
CA ALA A 125 5.14 -1.74 -3.78
C ALA A 125 5.34 -0.41 -3.03
N ARG A 126 6.53 -0.19 -2.46
CA ARG A 126 6.90 1.10 -1.85
C ARG A 126 6.67 2.28 -2.78
N THR A 127 7.13 2.22 -4.03
CA THR A 127 6.98 3.35 -4.97
C THR A 127 5.53 3.58 -5.39
N VAL A 128 4.74 2.52 -5.57
CA VAL A 128 3.31 2.62 -5.87
C VAL A 128 2.54 3.14 -4.66
N CYS A 129 2.91 2.75 -3.45
CA CYS A 129 2.37 3.30 -2.20
C CYS A 129 2.61 4.81 -2.12
N ARG A 130 3.83 5.27 -2.40
CA ARG A 130 4.11 6.72 -2.46
C ARG A 130 3.36 7.45 -3.58
N ARG A 131 2.98 6.77 -4.66
CA ARG A 131 2.09 7.34 -5.69
C ARG A 131 0.66 7.44 -5.18
N ALA A 132 0.12 6.39 -4.57
CA ALA A 132 -1.20 6.40 -3.96
C ALA A 132 -1.32 7.46 -2.85
N GLU A 133 -0.26 7.65 -2.06
CA GLU A 133 -0.14 8.71 -1.06
C GLU A 133 -0.35 10.10 -1.68
N ARG A 134 0.27 10.40 -2.83
CA ARG A 134 0.09 11.70 -3.50
C ARG A 134 -1.33 11.91 -3.98
N GLU A 135 -1.98 10.87 -4.51
CA GLU A 135 -3.39 10.93 -4.91
C GLU A 135 -4.30 11.14 -3.69
N LEU A 136 -4.01 10.48 -2.57
CA LEU A 136 -4.72 10.63 -1.30
C LEU A 136 -4.58 12.05 -0.73
N VAL A 137 -3.38 12.63 -0.75
CA VAL A 137 -3.14 14.01 -0.33
C VAL A 137 -3.87 14.99 -1.24
N ALA A 138 -3.84 14.79 -2.56
CA ALA A 138 -4.59 15.60 -3.49
C ALA A 138 -6.10 15.54 -3.23
N LEU A 139 -6.65 14.34 -3.03
CA LEU A 139 -8.05 14.15 -2.63
C LEU A 139 -8.35 14.87 -1.31
N HIS A 140 -7.47 14.78 -0.31
CA HIS A 140 -7.68 15.36 1.01
C HIS A 140 -7.86 16.89 0.97
N HIS A 141 -7.23 17.59 0.02
CA HIS A 141 -7.39 19.04 -0.12
C HIS A 141 -8.83 19.45 -0.48
N ASP A 142 -9.51 18.66 -1.32
CA ASP A 142 -10.86 18.95 -1.79
C ASP A 142 -11.93 18.24 -0.94
N GLU A 143 -11.64 17.01 -0.50
CA GLU A 143 -12.52 16.12 0.26
C GLU A 143 -11.75 15.52 1.45
N PRO A 144 -11.82 16.14 2.64
CA PRO A 144 -11.06 15.70 3.80
C PRO A 144 -11.28 14.23 4.16
N VAL A 145 -10.20 13.46 4.12
CA VAL A 145 -10.12 12.09 4.65
C VAL A 145 -9.71 12.09 6.13
N ARG A 146 -9.92 10.97 6.84
CA ARG A 146 -9.49 10.84 8.25
C ARG A 146 -7.97 10.91 8.38
N ALA A 147 -7.47 11.57 9.43
CA ALA A 147 -6.03 11.71 9.69
C ALA A 147 -5.31 10.34 9.77
N ILE A 148 -5.94 9.35 10.40
CA ILE A 148 -5.36 8.00 10.54
C ILE A 148 -5.06 7.33 9.19
N VAL A 149 -5.82 7.67 8.14
CA VAL A 149 -5.59 7.12 6.79
C VAL A 149 -4.32 7.72 6.19
N LEU A 150 -4.08 9.02 6.38
CA LEU A 150 -2.84 9.67 5.95
C LEU A 150 -1.63 9.09 6.70
N GLU A 151 -1.76 8.92 8.02
CA GLU A 151 -0.71 8.34 8.87
C GLU A 151 -0.35 6.91 8.44
N TYR A 152 -1.36 6.04 8.28
CA TYR A 152 -1.17 4.66 7.86
C TYR A 152 -0.45 4.56 6.51
N VAL A 153 -0.89 5.33 5.51
CA VAL A 153 -0.31 5.27 4.15
C VAL A 153 1.13 5.77 4.13
N ASN A 154 1.43 6.86 4.84
CA ASN A 154 2.81 7.33 4.95
C ASN A 154 3.70 6.27 5.63
N ARG A 155 3.24 5.69 6.75
CA ARG A 155 3.97 4.63 7.46
C ARG A 155 4.14 3.37 6.62
N LEU A 156 3.15 3.04 5.79
CA LEU A 156 3.20 1.89 4.89
C LEU A 156 4.31 2.01 3.82
N GLY A 157 4.60 3.24 3.38
CA GLY A 157 5.74 3.50 2.50
C GLY A 157 7.08 3.12 3.15
N ASP A 158 7.27 3.48 4.41
CA ASP A 158 8.46 3.11 5.19
C ASP A 158 8.49 1.60 5.46
N TYR A 159 7.34 1.02 5.78
CA TYR A 159 7.18 -0.42 6.00
C TYR A 159 7.68 -1.24 4.81
N PHE A 160 7.23 -0.93 3.59
CA PHE A 160 7.68 -1.64 2.40
C PHE A 160 9.19 -1.46 2.12
N PHE A 161 9.76 -0.31 2.48
CA PHE A 161 11.21 -0.12 2.39
C PHE A 161 11.97 -1.07 3.32
N VAL A 162 11.51 -1.20 4.58
CA VAL A 162 12.15 -2.08 5.56
C VAL A 162 11.92 -3.56 5.23
N CYS A 163 10.72 -3.95 4.80
CA CYS A 163 10.44 -5.31 4.32
C CYS A 163 11.35 -5.71 3.16
N ALA A 164 11.61 -4.79 2.22
CA ALA A 164 12.51 -5.04 1.10
C ALA A 164 13.93 -5.39 1.59
N ARG A 165 14.51 -4.56 2.46
CA ARG A 165 15.84 -4.81 3.04
C ARG A 165 15.89 -6.10 3.86
N TYR A 166 14.84 -6.34 4.66
CA TYR A 166 14.71 -7.56 5.46
C TYR A 166 14.63 -8.82 4.57
N SER A 167 13.91 -8.75 3.45
CA SER A 167 13.82 -9.83 2.47
C SER A 167 15.17 -10.15 1.84
N ASN A 168 15.97 -9.15 1.47
CA ASN A 168 17.34 -9.38 0.99
C ASN A 168 18.18 -10.13 2.04
N LYS A 169 18.15 -9.69 3.30
CA LYS A 169 18.86 -10.36 4.40
C LYS A 169 18.43 -11.83 4.53
N LEU A 170 17.13 -12.11 4.53
CA LEU A 170 16.60 -13.48 4.63
C LEU A 170 17.01 -14.38 3.47
N LEU A 171 17.14 -13.80 2.28
CA LEU A 171 17.55 -14.48 1.05
C LEU A 171 19.08 -14.54 0.87
N GLY A 172 19.85 -14.09 1.86
CA GLY A 172 21.31 -14.07 1.82
C GLY A 172 21.89 -13.11 0.77
N GLN A 173 21.14 -12.07 0.38
CA GLN A 173 21.55 -11.04 -0.55
C GLN A 173 21.96 -9.76 0.20
N GLU A 174 22.90 -9.01 -0.35
CA GLU A 174 23.26 -7.68 0.17
C GLU A 174 22.52 -6.58 -0.60
N ASP A 175 22.16 -5.50 0.10
CA ASP A 175 21.63 -4.30 -0.53
C ASP A 175 22.70 -3.66 -1.42
N THR A 176 22.34 -3.30 -2.65
CA THR A 176 23.28 -2.62 -3.55
C THR A 176 23.35 -1.14 -3.19
N LEU A 177 24.50 -0.68 -2.71
CA LEU A 177 24.71 0.73 -2.37
C LEU A 177 24.72 1.59 -3.64
N TRP A 178 24.08 2.76 -3.57
CA TRP A 178 24.21 3.79 -4.58
C TRP A 178 25.52 4.54 -4.38
N VAL A 179 26.35 4.58 -5.43
CA VAL A 179 27.62 5.30 -5.44
C VAL A 179 27.50 6.49 -6.39
N PRO A 180 27.64 7.74 -5.92
CA PRO A 180 27.70 8.89 -6.81
C PRO A 180 28.93 8.77 -7.73
N ARG A 181 28.74 9.04 -9.01
CA ARG A 181 29.83 9.20 -9.97
C ARG A 181 30.19 10.67 -10.10
#